data_AF-A0A875RYK4-F1
#
_entry.id   AF-A0A875RYK4-F1
#
_cell.length_a   1.000
_cell.length_b   1.000
_cell.length_c   1.000
_cell.angle_alpha   90.00
_cell.angle_beta   90.00
_cell.angle_gamma   90.00
#
_symmetry.space_group_name_H-M   'P 1'
#
loop_
_entity.id
_entity.type
_entity.pdbx_description
1 polymer ?
#
loop_
_entity_poly.entity_id
_entity_poly.type
_entity_poly.pdbx_seq_one_letter_code
_entity_poly.pdbx_strand_id
1 'polypeptide(L)'
;MRGPPILDRVKMTLDSVGTISILAEDVLCGNYSEIHKPSIFSRALVWKLLAMRLNKINKQEGHEEMELNLSNLAKLRRDYDILAAEFDVPWHELSQQSEYYQALTAIDDGFDISDDLSKKQKISRMRVIHDPLSTRNTENRIASQETDLQMLEAIIADVDRLFPEFPRYFIQNLRNRQQLTKVLFLWCKLNAVSYFQGLHEICGLIYVVFYSDCIPRSSSKASKLHTNRLDKQILSLMDLQFLSHDTFSVFNIMMKPIMAKYYSESALLQETIMFDLKLHQSDKFLYHLFKNKFRLDSRIWLMRYFRLLLIREIGLVQSVRLWDRLIAFSFLEDPFKADLDITLLLPYIVLIMLSIIKKRLIISDYGDALYLLLHYPVKNDACIHPSVICKDSIILINNDDSEDEDDKAPQYVTNDCDFTYIEQNHQRQRLSESSRSSDHSGSDADSDENVQLHINKITRDAVLLYRMNDSELEADGGKLLEAYSAMHNQEDKKGRISTGAKLSSSPFIEEMLKRTSSWSHPGRKNVKILSTDFERMTIQPEEMQPKTNNRDFDRTRLEMRLQKKVKDALKK
;
A
#
# COMPACT_ATOMS: atom_id res chain seq x y z
N MET A 1 -11.08 -26.75 -9.80
CA MET A 1 -11.26 -26.37 -11.22
C MET A 1 -10.47 -25.11 -11.45
N ARG A 2 -9.47 -25.13 -12.35
CA ARG A 2 -8.74 -23.90 -12.75
C ARG A 2 -9.77 -22.93 -13.31
N GLY A 3 -9.72 -21.67 -12.88
CA GLY A 3 -10.58 -20.62 -13.44
C GLY A 3 -10.33 -20.43 -14.94
N PRO A 4 -11.21 -19.71 -15.65
CA PRO A 4 -10.98 -19.39 -17.04
C PRO A 4 -9.64 -18.63 -17.19
N PRO A 5 -8.93 -18.76 -18.32
CA PRO A 5 -7.73 -17.98 -18.62
C PRO A 5 -7.95 -16.48 -18.36
N ILE A 6 -6.90 -15.76 -17.96
CA ILE A 6 -7.00 -14.32 -17.66
C ILE A 6 -7.61 -13.51 -18.81
N LEU A 7 -7.33 -13.88 -20.07
CA LEU A 7 -7.97 -13.29 -21.26
C LEU A 7 -9.50 -13.38 -21.17
N ASP A 8 -10.03 -14.54 -20.84
CA ASP A 8 -11.47 -14.78 -20.72
C ASP A 8 -12.05 -14.11 -19.46
N ARG A 9 -11.32 -14.10 -18.34
CA ARG A 9 -11.73 -13.34 -17.13
C ARG A 9 -11.93 -11.86 -17.44
N VAL A 10 -10.99 -11.25 -18.16
CA VAL A 10 -11.05 -9.84 -18.54
C VAL A 10 -12.23 -9.60 -19.48
N LYS A 11 -12.43 -10.44 -20.50
CA LYS A 11 -13.60 -10.35 -21.40
C LYS A 11 -14.91 -10.41 -20.63
N MET A 12 -15.09 -11.45 -19.81
CA MET A 12 -16.31 -11.64 -19.03
C MET A 12 -16.57 -10.47 -18.08
N THR A 13 -15.51 -9.90 -17.50
CA THR A 13 -15.62 -8.69 -16.68
C THR A 13 -16.10 -7.50 -17.50
N LEU A 14 -15.46 -7.23 -18.63
CA LEU A 14 -15.81 -6.11 -19.51
C LEU A 14 -17.24 -6.27 -20.06
N ASP A 15 -17.66 -7.48 -20.41
CA ASP A 15 -19.03 -7.76 -20.85
C ASP A 15 -20.06 -7.55 -19.73
N SER A 16 -19.71 -7.92 -18.49
CA SER A 16 -20.61 -7.78 -17.34
C SER A 16 -20.83 -6.35 -16.87
N VAL A 17 -19.94 -5.42 -17.25
CA VAL A 17 -19.96 -4.05 -16.74
C VAL A 17 -20.29 -3.04 -17.83
N GLY A 18 -21.30 -2.20 -17.60
CA GLY A 18 -21.68 -1.13 -18.53
C GLY A 18 -20.61 -0.05 -18.70
N THR A 19 -20.11 0.52 -17.61
CA THR A 19 -19.09 1.60 -17.63
C THR A 19 -18.01 1.38 -16.58
N ILE A 20 -16.84 1.99 -16.76
CA ILE A 20 -15.75 1.90 -15.78
C ILE A 20 -16.14 2.48 -14.41
N SER A 21 -17.02 3.49 -14.37
CA SER A 21 -17.57 4.00 -13.11
C SER A 21 -18.42 2.97 -12.38
N ILE A 22 -19.24 2.19 -13.10
CA ILE A 22 -20.00 1.08 -12.50
C ILE A 22 -19.06 0.00 -11.97
N LEU A 23 -17.96 -0.30 -12.68
CA LEU A 23 -16.93 -1.21 -12.15
C LEU A 23 -16.34 -0.66 -10.83
N ALA A 24 -16.01 0.62 -10.78
CA ALA A 24 -15.46 1.25 -9.58
C ALA A 24 -16.46 1.21 -8.41
N GLU A 25 -17.75 1.48 -8.66
CA GLU A 25 -18.81 1.36 -7.64
C GLU A 25 -18.93 -0.09 -7.13
N ASP A 26 -18.94 -1.07 -8.04
CA ASP A 26 -19.00 -2.49 -7.71
C ASP A 26 -17.77 -2.95 -6.90
N VAL A 27 -16.57 -2.45 -7.22
CA VAL A 27 -15.34 -2.71 -6.46
C VAL A 27 -15.43 -2.09 -5.07
N LEU A 28 -15.86 -0.82 -4.99
CA LEU A 28 -15.98 -0.09 -3.72
C LEU A 28 -16.99 -0.76 -2.78
N CYS A 29 -18.11 -1.24 -3.32
CA CYS A 29 -19.14 -1.96 -2.56
C CYS A 29 -18.76 -3.43 -2.27
N GLY A 30 -17.71 -3.95 -2.92
CA GLY A 30 -17.26 -5.33 -2.79
C GLY A 30 -18.01 -6.34 -3.67
N ASN A 31 -18.96 -5.91 -4.48
CA ASN A 31 -19.70 -6.72 -5.44
C ASN A 31 -18.79 -7.34 -6.51
N TYR A 32 -17.75 -6.61 -6.92
CA TYR A 32 -16.68 -7.12 -7.76
C TYR A 32 -15.41 -7.30 -6.92
N SER A 33 -15.24 -8.51 -6.41
CA SER A 33 -14.12 -8.90 -5.55
C SER A 33 -13.77 -10.38 -5.74
N GLU A 34 -12.59 -10.77 -5.26
CA GLU A 34 -12.15 -12.17 -5.24
C GLU A 34 -13.09 -13.11 -4.46
N ILE A 35 -13.91 -12.56 -3.54
CA ILE A 35 -14.87 -13.31 -2.73
C ILE A 35 -16.21 -13.46 -3.47
N HIS A 36 -16.73 -12.36 -4.03
CA HIS A 36 -18.09 -12.34 -4.61
C HIS A 36 -18.13 -12.75 -6.09
N LYS A 37 -17.10 -12.42 -6.86
CA LYS A 37 -16.97 -12.76 -8.29
C LYS A 37 -15.66 -13.50 -8.59
N PRO A 38 -15.33 -14.60 -7.87
CA PRO A 38 -14.05 -15.29 -7.94
C PRO A 38 -13.65 -15.81 -9.32
N SER A 39 -14.62 -16.07 -10.20
CA SER A 39 -14.39 -16.66 -11.52
C SER A 39 -13.94 -15.64 -12.56
N ILE A 40 -14.31 -14.37 -12.40
CA ILE A 40 -14.02 -13.31 -13.36
C ILE A 40 -13.12 -12.21 -12.78
N PHE A 41 -13.00 -12.11 -11.46
CA PHE A 41 -12.23 -11.08 -10.80
C PHE A 41 -10.75 -11.08 -11.24
N SER A 42 -10.30 -9.94 -11.74
CA SER A 42 -8.89 -9.61 -11.95
C SER A 42 -8.58 -8.28 -11.27
N ARG A 43 -7.64 -8.31 -10.33
CA ARG A 43 -7.19 -7.13 -9.59
C ARG A 43 -6.34 -6.22 -10.47
N ALA A 44 -5.42 -6.81 -11.25
CA ALA A 44 -4.60 -6.05 -12.17
C ALA A 44 -5.44 -5.30 -13.20
N LEU A 45 -6.51 -5.91 -13.71
CA LEU A 45 -7.46 -5.23 -14.59
C LEU A 45 -8.07 -4.00 -13.91
N VAL A 46 -8.60 -4.15 -12.69
CA VAL A 46 -9.19 -3.03 -11.94
C VAL A 46 -8.19 -1.89 -11.77
N TRP A 47 -6.97 -2.20 -11.32
CA TRP A 47 -5.96 -1.18 -11.05
C TRP A 47 -5.50 -0.50 -12.34
N LYS A 48 -5.32 -1.23 -13.44
CA LYS A 48 -4.98 -0.62 -14.74
C LYS A 48 -6.12 0.24 -15.27
N LEU A 49 -7.36 -0.24 -15.24
CA LEU A 49 -8.51 0.53 -15.74
C LEU A 49 -8.73 1.82 -14.93
N LEU A 50 -8.68 1.73 -13.60
CA LEU A 50 -8.96 2.86 -12.71
C LEU A 50 -7.77 3.80 -12.53
N ALA A 51 -6.59 3.28 -12.19
CA ALA A 51 -5.41 4.13 -11.94
C ALA A 51 -4.84 4.73 -13.23
N MET A 52 -4.85 3.99 -14.34
CA MET A 52 -4.38 4.49 -15.64
C MET A 52 -5.51 5.10 -16.48
N ARG A 53 -6.72 5.25 -15.92
CA ARG A 53 -7.89 5.90 -16.52
C ARG A 53 -8.20 5.39 -17.94
N LEU A 54 -8.20 4.07 -18.11
CA LEU A 54 -8.50 3.45 -19.40
C LEU A 54 -10.01 3.35 -19.58
N ASN A 55 -10.50 3.81 -20.72
CA ASN A 55 -11.93 3.85 -21.00
C ASN A 55 -12.39 2.65 -21.80
N LYS A 56 -13.58 2.16 -21.45
CA LYS A 56 -14.33 1.18 -22.23
C LYS A 56 -15.19 1.90 -23.27
N ILE A 57 -15.09 1.47 -24.53
CA ILE A 57 -15.92 1.95 -25.62
C ILE A 57 -17.01 0.88 -25.85
N ASN A 58 -18.25 1.23 -25.53
CA ASN A 58 -19.41 0.36 -25.74
C ASN A 58 -19.90 0.45 -27.18
N LYS A 59 -20.70 -0.53 -27.61
CA LYS A 59 -21.40 -0.51 -28.91
C LYS A 59 -22.43 0.63 -28.92
N GLN A 60 -22.04 1.81 -29.41
CA GLN A 60 -22.96 2.90 -29.78
C GLN A 60 -22.55 3.48 -31.15
N GLU A 61 -23.54 4.06 -31.85
CA GLU A 61 -23.63 4.32 -33.31
C GLU A 61 -22.29 4.33 -34.06
N GLY A 62 -21.96 3.18 -34.69
CA GLY A 62 -20.80 3.02 -35.58
C GLY A 62 -19.79 1.93 -35.18
N HIS A 63 -19.81 1.45 -33.93
CA HIS A 63 -18.93 0.36 -33.47
C HIS A 63 -19.67 -0.99 -33.39
N GLU A 64 -19.27 -1.96 -34.22
CA GLU A 64 -19.85 -3.32 -34.25
C GLU A 64 -19.46 -4.18 -33.02
N GLU A 65 -18.32 -3.88 -32.39
CA GLU A 65 -17.73 -4.63 -31.27
C GLU A 65 -17.33 -3.72 -30.08
N MET A 66 -17.21 -4.33 -28.89
CA MET A 66 -16.72 -3.67 -27.67
C MET A 66 -15.20 -3.49 -27.75
N GLU A 67 -14.69 -2.33 -27.30
CA GLU A 67 -13.26 -2.01 -27.37
C GLU A 67 -12.73 -1.30 -26.11
N LEU A 68 -11.42 -1.31 -25.93
CA LEU A 68 -10.69 -0.53 -24.93
C LEU A 68 -9.91 0.62 -25.58
N ASN A 69 -9.99 1.81 -25.00
CA ASN A 69 -9.11 2.92 -25.37
C ASN A 69 -7.77 2.81 -24.63
N LEU A 70 -6.75 2.31 -25.33
CA LEU A 70 -5.40 2.13 -24.81
C LEU A 70 -4.44 3.29 -25.13
N SER A 71 -4.94 4.43 -25.59
CA SER A 71 -4.08 5.59 -25.96
C SER A 71 -3.26 6.09 -24.78
N ASN A 72 -3.87 6.19 -23.59
CA ASN A 72 -3.17 6.62 -22.39
C ASN A 72 -2.15 5.57 -21.92
N LEU A 73 -2.49 4.28 -21.98
CA LEU A 73 -1.54 3.18 -21.71
C LEU A 73 -0.30 3.27 -22.62
N ALA A 74 -0.52 3.45 -23.92
CA ALA A 74 0.56 3.58 -24.89
C ALA A 74 1.42 4.83 -24.65
N LYS A 75 0.81 5.94 -24.21
CA LYS A 75 1.53 7.15 -23.81
C LYS A 75 2.40 6.89 -22.58
N LEU A 76 1.83 6.34 -21.51
CA LEU A 76 2.52 6.05 -20.25
C LEU A 76 3.72 5.10 -20.46
N ARG A 77 3.55 4.07 -21.30
CA ARG A 77 4.65 3.16 -21.68
C ARG A 77 5.76 3.89 -22.43
N ARG A 78 5.43 4.74 -23.41
CA ARG A 78 6.42 5.57 -24.11
C ARG A 78 7.15 6.53 -23.17
N ASP A 79 6.43 7.15 -22.24
CA ASP A 79 7.03 8.07 -21.26
C ASP A 79 8.06 7.32 -20.37
N TYR A 80 7.78 6.07 -19.99
CA TYR A 80 8.74 5.21 -19.28
C TYR A 80 9.94 4.82 -20.14
N ASP A 81 9.73 4.48 -21.42
CA ASP A 81 10.84 4.16 -22.34
C ASP A 81 11.80 5.34 -22.50
N ILE A 82 11.28 6.56 -22.65
CA ILE A 82 12.07 7.79 -22.70
C ILE A 82 12.87 7.95 -21.40
N LEU A 83 12.23 7.79 -20.25
CA LEU A 83 12.87 7.91 -18.95
C LEU A 83 13.99 6.87 -18.76
N ALA A 84 13.74 5.63 -19.15
CA ALA A 84 14.68 4.52 -19.03
C ALA A 84 15.87 4.65 -20.01
N ALA A 85 15.75 5.45 -21.07
CA ALA A 85 16.83 5.80 -21.98
C ALA A 85 17.60 7.06 -21.52
N GLU A 86 16.96 7.95 -20.74
CA GLU A 86 17.59 9.15 -20.20
C GLU A 86 18.46 8.85 -18.97
N PHE A 87 18.04 7.91 -18.13
CA PHE A 87 18.75 7.56 -16.89
C PHE A 87 19.22 6.11 -16.90
N ASP A 88 20.53 5.93 -16.99
CA ASP A 88 21.17 4.65 -16.80
C ASP A 88 21.28 4.31 -15.32
N VAL A 89 20.95 3.06 -14.98
CA VAL A 89 21.19 2.53 -13.64
C VAL A 89 22.66 2.09 -13.58
N PRO A 90 23.45 2.54 -12.59
CA PRO A 90 24.89 2.26 -12.52
C PRO A 90 25.20 0.84 -12.02
N TRP A 91 24.61 -0.19 -12.65
CA TRP A 91 24.84 -1.61 -12.34
C TRP A 91 26.32 -2.01 -12.43
N HIS A 92 27.07 -1.35 -13.30
CA HIS A 92 28.50 -1.58 -13.53
C HIS A 92 29.39 -1.00 -12.45
N GLU A 93 28.87 -0.10 -11.61
CA GLU A 93 29.59 0.48 -10.47
C GLU A 93 29.45 -0.37 -9.19
N LEU A 94 28.54 -1.35 -9.17
CA LEU A 94 28.40 -2.29 -8.06
C LEU A 94 29.63 -3.17 -7.91
N SER A 95 29.81 -3.73 -6.72
CA SER A 95 30.81 -4.80 -6.49
C SER A 95 30.58 -5.95 -7.46
N GLN A 96 31.65 -6.48 -8.06
CA GLN A 96 31.60 -7.65 -8.96
C GLN A 96 31.06 -8.91 -8.27
N GLN A 97 31.03 -8.94 -6.94
CA GLN A 97 30.43 -10.03 -6.15
C GLN A 97 28.91 -9.90 -6.01
N SER A 98 28.34 -8.73 -6.35
CA SER A 98 26.90 -8.51 -6.30
C SER A 98 26.20 -9.28 -7.43
N GLU A 99 25.11 -9.97 -7.10
CA GLU A 99 24.22 -10.60 -8.08
C GLU A 99 23.54 -9.60 -9.04
N TYR A 100 23.58 -8.31 -8.73
CA TYR A 100 23.07 -7.23 -9.57
C TYR A 100 24.11 -6.65 -10.52
N TYR A 101 25.39 -7.00 -10.37
CA TYR A 101 26.45 -6.45 -11.19
C TYR A 101 26.22 -6.78 -12.67
N GLN A 102 26.28 -5.76 -13.52
CA GLN A 102 26.22 -5.92 -14.98
C GLN A 102 27.39 -5.15 -15.56
N ALA A 103 28.31 -5.87 -16.20
CA ALA A 103 29.42 -5.24 -16.90
C ALA A 103 28.89 -4.35 -18.03
N LEU A 104 29.60 -3.25 -18.33
CA LEU A 104 29.37 -2.51 -19.56
C LEU A 104 29.63 -3.46 -20.72
N THR A 105 28.60 -3.77 -21.52
CA THR A 105 28.82 -4.45 -22.80
C THR A 105 29.71 -3.55 -23.62
N ALA A 106 30.95 -3.99 -23.88
CA ALA A 106 31.82 -3.33 -24.83
C ALA A 106 31.03 -3.22 -26.13
N ILE A 107 30.77 -2.00 -26.58
CA ILE A 107 30.36 -1.78 -27.96
C ILE A 107 31.53 -2.32 -28.77
N ASP A 108 31.32 -3.44 -29.44
CA ASP A 108 32.21 -3.98 -30.48
C ASP A 108 32.12 -3.04 -31.70
N ASP A 109 32.49 -1.78 -31.50
CA ASP A 109 32.97 -0.97 -32.58
C ASP A 109 34.38 -1.49 -32.81
N GLY A 110 34.54 -2.31 -33.85
CA GLY A 110 35.83 -2.73 -34.37
C GLY A 110 36.67 -1.50 -34.72
N PHE A 111 37.31 -0.92 -33.71
CA PHE A 111 38.30 0.12 -33.86
C PHE A 111 39.63 -0.59 -34.05
N ASP A 112 39.88 -0.96 -35.31
CA ASP A 112 41.17 -1.43 -35.76
C ASP A 112 42.21 -0.33 -35.46
N ILE A 113 43.07 -0.58 -34.47
CA ILE A 113 44.15 0.33 -34.06
C ILE A 113 45.29 0.16 -35.06
N SER A 114 45.04 0.46 -36.34
CA SER A 114 46.11 0.63 -37.32
C SER A 114 45.67 1.40 -38.56
N ASP A 115 45.03 2.58 -38.44
CA ASP A 115 45.30 3.60 -39.46
C ASP A 115 44.94 5.02 -39.05
N ASP A 116 45.77 5.95 -39.52
CA ASP A 116 45.48 7.37 -39.71
C ASP A 116 45.59 8.33 -38.52
N LEU A 117 46.85 8.58 -38.11
CA LEU A 117 47.34 9.66 -37.24
C LEU A 117 47.10 11.10 -37.76
N SER A 118 46.16 11.35 -38.67
CA SER A 118 46.07 12.65 -39.37
C SER A 118 44.75 13.41 -39.28
N LYS A 119 43.72 12.93 -38.55
CA LYS A 119 42.45 13.66 -38.41
C LYS A 119 42.25 14.18 -36.98
N LYS A 120 42.36 15.51 -36.82
CA LYS A 120 41.89 16.25 -35.64
C LYS A 120 40.40 16.00 -35.42
N GLN A 121 40.04 15.02 -34.59
CA GLN A 121 38.70 14.89 -34.05
C GLN A 121 38.53 15.80 -32.83
N LYS A 122 37.38 16.47 -32.81
CA LYS A 122 36.98 17.47 -31.82
C LYS A 122 36.58 16.73 -30.55
N ILE A 123 37.40 16.83 -29.50
CA ILE A 123 37.11 16.28 -28.18
C ILE A 123 35.80 16.92 -27.66
N SER A 124 34.76 16.11 -27.48
CA SER A 124 33.56 16.53 -26.74
C SER A 124 33.98 16.87 -25.32
N ARG A 125 33.74 18.12 -24.92
CA ARG A 125 34.08 18.65 -23.60
C ARG A 125 33.43 17.79 -22.51
N MET A 126 34.27 17.12 -21.74
CA MET A 126 33.95 16.63 -20.40
C MET A 126 33.45 17.82 -19.58
N ARG A 127 32.18 17.82 -19.19
CA ARG A 127 31.58 18.90 -18.40
C ARG A 127 31.96 18.64 -16.93
N VAL A 128 33.07 19.21 -16.49
CA VAL A 128 33.43 19.26 -15.07
C VAL A 128 32.41 20.19 -14.39
N ILE A 129 31.48 19.65 -13.61
CA ILE A 129 30.43 20.42 -12.91
C ILE A 129 30.86 20.86 -11.49
N HIS A 130 32.12 20.65 -11.08
CA HIS A 130 32.58 21.14 -9.79
C HIS A 130 33.87 21.96 -9.91
N ASP A 131 33.73 23.27 -9.66
CA ASP A 131 34.83 24.15 -9.26
C ASP A 131 35.18 23.83 -7.79
N PRO A 132 36.37 23.27 -7.50
CA PRO A 132 36.73 22.82 -6.16
C PRO A 132 37.01 23.96 -5.16
N LEU A 133 36.82 25.25 -5.52
CA LEU A 133 37.11 26.40 -4.64
C LEU A 133 36.05 27.51 -4.61
N SER A 134 34.79 27.24 -4.97
CA SER A 134 33.73 28.26 -4.84
C SER A 134 33.17 28.38 -3.40
N THR A 135 33.97 28.93 -2.49
CA THR A 135 33.47 29.42 -1.19
C THR A 135 32.80 30.78 -1.35
N ARG A 136 31.45 30.84 -1.31
CA ARG A 136 30.73 32.05 -0.92
C ARG A 136 29.31 31.76 -0.38
N ASN A 137 29.23 31.81 0.95
CA ASN A 137 28.08 31.89 1.86
C ASN A 137 26.66 32.02 1.27
N THR A 138 25.84 31.01 1.56
CA THR A 138 24.47 31.23 2.07
C THR A 138 24.07 30.01 2.90
N GLU A 139 23.74 30.25 4.16
CA GLU A 139 23.47 29.22 5.17
C GLU A 139 22.23 28.38 4.81
N ASN A 140 22.31 27.06 5.03
CA ASN A 140 21.28 25.99 4.87
C ASN A 140 21.09 25.26 3.52
N ARG A 141 22.16 24.74 2.88
CA ARG A 141 22.06 23.62 1.90
C ARG A 141 23.23 22.64 1.97
N ILE A 142 23.39 21.93 3.09
CA ILE A 142 24.29 20.75 3.16
C ILE A 142 23.47 19.56 3.63
N ALA A 143 22.67 19.00 2.73
CA ALA A 143 22.51 17.55 2.66
C ALA A 143 23.49 17.13 1.56
N SER A 144 24.52 16.36 1.92
CA SER A 144 25.39 15.70 0.96
C SER A 144 24.51 15.02 -0.08
N GLN A 145 24.59 15.39 -1.36
CA GLN A 145 23.82 14.70 -2.39
C GLN A 145 24.26 13.22 -2.38
N GLU A 146 23.33 12.34 -2.02
CA GLU A 146 23.50 10.90 -2.13
C GLU A 146 23.89 10.56 -3.58
N THR A 147 24.93 9.77 -3.77
CA THR A 147 25.35 9.36 -5.11
C THR A 147 24.36 8.36 -5.70
N ASP A 148 24.31 8.26 -7.03
CA ASP A 148 23.44 7.29 -7.70
C ASP A 148 23.77 5.84 -7.27
N LEU A 149 25.04 5.53 -7.02
CA LEU A 149 25.47 4.24 -6.48
C LEU A 149 24.93 4.00 -5.06
N GLN A 150 25.02 4.98 -4.17
CA GLN A 150 24.49 4.86 -2.80
C GLN A 150 22.97 4.63 -2.80
N MET A 151 22.26 5.38 -3.65
CA MET A 151 20.82 5.20 -3.84
C MET A 151 20.49 3.80 -4.36
N LEU A 152 21.25 3.31 -5.34
CA LEU A 152 21.08 1.97 -5.91
C LEU A 152 21.30 0.88 -4.85
N GLU A 153 22.38 0.97 -4.08
CA GLU A 153 22.69 0.03 -2.99
C GLU A 153 21.60 0.03 -1.90
N ALA A 154 21.09 1.21 -1.53
CA ALA A 154 19.99 1.33 -0.57
C ALA A 154 18.70 0.68 -1.09
N ILE A 155 18.37 0.87 -2.37
CA ILE A 155 17.22 0.20 -3.00
C ILE A 155 17.41 -1.32 -3.01
N ILE A 156 18.58 -1.81 -3.43
CA ILE A 156 18.88 -3.25 -3.49
C ILE A 156 18.71 -3.90 -2.11
N ALA A 157 19.31 -3.32 -1.07
CA ALA A 157 19.23 -3.85 0.29
C ALA A 157 17.78 -4.00 0.77
N ASP A 158 16.91 -3.05 0.40
CA ASP A 158 15.49 -3.05 0.71
C ASP A 158 14.69 -4.07 -0.13
N VAL A 159 14.99 -4.18 -1.42
CA VAL A 159 14.33 -5.12 -2.35
C VAL A 159 14.69 -6.58 -2.06
N ASP A 160 15.92 -6.87 -1.63
CA ASP A 160 16.37 -8.24 -1.32
C ASP A 160 15.60 -8.90 -0.18
N ARG A 161 15.04 -8.10 0.73
CA ARG A 161 14.26 -8.56 1.88
C ARG A 161 12.75 -8.34 1.73
N LEU A 162 12.29 -7.99 0.53
CA LEU A 162 10.90 -7.65 0.27
C LEU A 162 9.99 -8.90 0.29
N PHE A 163 8.92 -8.82 1.09
CA PHE A 163 7.87 -9.83 1.23
C PHE A 163 8.39 -11.25 1.48
N PRO A 164 9.11 -11.48 2.60
CA PRO A 164 9.67 -12.79 2.93
C PRO A 164 8.63 -13.91 3.08
N GLU A 165 7.37 -13.57 3.32
CA GLU A 165 6.22 -14.49 3.33
C GLU A 165 5.89 -15.05 1.93
N PHE A 166 6.31 -14.37 0.86
CA PHE A 166 6.12 -14.81 -0.54
C PHE A 166 7.44 -14.78 -1.31
N PRO A 167 8.42 -15.63 -0.93
CA PRO A 167 9.80 -15.53 -1.41
C PRO A 167 9.94 -15.73 -2.93
N ARG A 168 8.99 -16.41 -3.58
CA ARG A 168 8.97 -16.64 -5.03
C ARG A 168 8.91 -15.36 -5.86
N TYR A 169 8.33 -14.28 -5.33
CA TYR A 169 8.21 -13.03 -6.10
C TYR A 169 9.51 -12.25 -6.16
N PHE A 170 10.31 -12.22 -5.09
CA PHE A 170 11.50 -11.39 -5.00
C PHE A 170 12.73 -12.17 -4.51
N ILE A 171 12.72 -12.74 -3.29
CA ILE A 171 13.87 -13.46 -2.69
C ILE A 171 14.44 -14.56 -3.60
N GLN A 172 13.60 -15.25 -4.36
CA GLN A 172 14.02 -16.34 -5.26
C GLN A 172 14.09 -15.90 -6.73
N ASN A 173 13.76 -14.65 -7.06
CA ASN A 173 13.62 -14.18 -8.44
C ASN A 173 14.40 -12.89 -8.67
N LEU A 174 15.66 -13.04 -9.05
CA LEU A 174 16.58 -11.93 -9.35
C LEU A 174 16.03 -11.00 -10.43
N ARG A 175 15.39 -11.54 -11.48
CA ARG A 175 14.81 -10.73 -12.56
C ARG A 175 13.76 -9.77 -12.04
N ASN A 176 12.87 -10.24 -11.17
CA ASN A 176 11.84 -9.40 -10.56
C ASN A 176 12.47 -8.32 -9.67
N ARG A 177 13.50 -8.66 -8.89
CA ARG A 177 14.23 -7.68 -8.07
C ARG A 177 14.94 -6.61 -8.91
N GLN A 178 15.61 -7.00 -9.98
CA GLN A 178 16.25 -6.07 -10.92
C GLN A 178 15.23 -5.13 -11.56
N GLN A 179 14.08 -5.65 -11.98
CA GLN A 179 12.99 -4.84 -12.54
C GLN A 179 12.42 -3.84 -11.52
N LEU A 180 12.13 -4.29 -10.30
CA LEU A 180 11.61 -3.43 -9.24
C LEU A 180 12.62 -2.36 -8.83
N THR A 181 13.89 -2.74 -8.70
CA THR A 181 15.00 -1.83 -8.38
C THR A 181 15.14 -0.75 -9.46
N LYS A 182 15.13 -1.13 -10.74
CA LYS A 182 15.15 -0.17 -11.85
C LYS A 182 13.95 0.78 -11.80
N VAL A 183 12.74 0.27 -11.55
CA VAL A 183 11.53 1.10 -11.44
C VAL A 183 11.66 2.14 -10.32
N LEU A 184 12.13 1.74 -9.14
CA LEU A 184 12.33 2.64 -8.00
C LEU A 184 13.43 3.68 -8.27
N PHE A 185 14.57 3.24 -8.81
CA PHE A 185 15.69 4.12 -9.16
C PHE A 185 15.24 5.20 -10.15
N LEU A 186 14.60 4.81 -11.26
CA LEU A 186 14.08 5.75 -12.25
C LEU A 186 13.04 6.70 -11.66
N TRP A 187 12.20 6.23 -10.73
CA TRP A 187 11.22 7.09 -10.07
C TRP A 187 11.88 8.15 -9.19
N CYS A 188 12.92 7.78 -8.43
CA CYS A 188 13.73 8.72 -7.66
C CYS A 188 14.43 9.75 -8.57
N LYS A 189 15.02 9.31 -9.70
CA LYS A 189 15.64 10.21 -10.69
C LYS A 189 14.63 11.18 -11.31
N LEU A 190 13.48 10.69 -11.77
CA LEU A 190 12.42 11.52 -12.36
C LEU A 190 11.96 12.63 -11.40
N ASN A 191 11.80 12.29 -10.12
CA ASN A 191 11.27 13.22 -9.12
C ASN A 191 12.36 14.04 -8.41
N ALA A 192 13.64 13.82 -8.74
CA ALA A 192 14.79 14.43 -8.07
C ALA A 192 14.73 14.31 -6.54
N VAL A 193 14.36 13.13 -6.04
CA VAL A 193 14.28 12.80 -4.61
C VAL A 193 15.20 11.65 -4.27
N SER A 194 15.79 11.69 -3.07
CA SER A 194 16.49 10.54 -2.49
C SER A 194 15.54 9.36 -2.29
N TYR A 195 16.12 8.17 -2.19
CA TYR A 195 15.37 6.98 -1.85
C TYR A 195 14.90 7.03 -0.39
N PHE A 196 13.64 6.70 -0.17
CA PHE A 196 13.10 6.53 1.18
C PHE A 196 12.76 5.05 1.42
N GLN A 197 13.24 4.51 2.54
CA GLN A 197 12.86 3.18 2.99
C GLN A 197 11.33 3.09 3.09
N GLY A 198 10.78 2.01 2.54
CA GLY A 198 9.34 1.74 2.46
C GLY A 198 8.74 1.93 1.08
N LEU A 199 9.39 2.71 0.19
CA LEU A 199 8.94 2.84 -1.21
C LEU A 199 8.91 1.49 -1.94
N HIS A 200 9.86 0.60 -1.62
CA HIS A 200 9.93 -0.75 -2.18
C HIS A 200 8.71 -1.61 -1.85
N GLU A 201 8.06 -1.39 -0.71
CA GLU A 201 6.87 -2.15 -0.32
C GLU A 201 5.64 -1.73 -1.13
N ILE A 202 5.47 -0.42 -1.32
CA ILE A 202 4.37 0.11 -2.13
C ILE A 202 4.53 -0.33 -3.58
N CYS A 203 5.73 -0.12 -4.14
CA CYS A 203 6.05 -0.49 -5.51
C CYS A 203 5.97 -2.02 -5.70
N GLY A 204 6.48 -2.78 -4.73
CA GLY A 204 6.45 -4.24 -4.70
C GLY A 204 5.03 -4.79 -4.72
N LEU A 205 4.11 -4.20 -3.96
CA LEU A 205 2.71 -4.64 -3.94
C LEU A 205 2.03 -4.45 -5.30
N ILE A 206 2.27 -3.30 -5.96
CA ILE A 206 1.79 -3.02 -7.32
C ILE A 206 2.38 -4.03 -8.31
N TYR A 207 3.70 -4.27 -8.22
CA TYR A 207 4.40 -5.21 -9.07
C TYR A 207 3.82 -6.63 -8.96
N VAL A 208 3.62 -7.13 -7.72
CA VAL A 208 3.05 -8.47 -7.46
C VAL A 208 1.63 -8.59 -8.03
N VAL A 209 0.80 -7.56 -7.87
CA VAL A 209 -0.56 -7.52 -8.44
C VAL A 209 -0.53 -7.66 -9.95
N PHE A 210 0.34 -6.91 -10.65
CA PHE A 210 0.43 -6.99 -12.11
C PHE A 210 1.08 -8.27 -12.60
N TYR A 211 2.17 -8.71 -11.96
CA TYR A 211 2.85 -9.95 -12.30
C TYR A 211 1.89 -11.15 -12.27
N SER A 212 1.00 -11.20 -11.27
CA SER A 212 0.08 -12.33 -11.05
C SER A 212 -1.00 -12.50 -12.13
N ASP A 213 -1.31 -11.45 -12.89
CA ASP A 213 -2.33 -11.46 -13.96
C ASP A 213 -1.70 -11.21 -15.35
N CYS A 214 -0.36 -11.12 -15.47
CA CYS A 214 0.31 -10.91 -16.75
C CYS A 214 0.31 -12.17 -17.64
N ILE A 215 0.25 -11.96 -18.96
CA ILE A 215 0.25 -13.00 -19.99
C ILE A 215 1.62 -13.01 -20.68
N PRO A 216 2.42 -14.09 -20.60
CA PRO A 216 3.66 -14.20 -21.36
C PRO A 216 3.38 -14.38 -22.86
N ARG A 217 4.18 -13.75 -23.72
CA ARG A 217 4.00 -13.83 -25.18
C ARG A 217 4.09 -15.25 -25.77
N SER A 218 4.78 -16.18 -25.12
CA SER A 218 4.83 -17.59 -25.54
C SER A 218 3.46 -18.25 -25.47
N SER A 219 2.67 -17.92 -24.45
CA SER A 219 1.29 -18.43 -24.28
C SER A 219 0.31 -17.86 -25.31
N SER A 220 0.59 -16.66 -25.84
CA SER A 220 -0.24 -16.00 -26.87
C SER A 220 -0.11 -16.62 -28.26
N LYS A 221 0.93 -17.40 -28.55
CA LYS A 221 1.14 -18.04 -29.86
C LYS A 221 0.18 -19.23 -30.12
N ALA A 222 -0.44 -19.78 -29.07
CA ALA A 222 -1.37 -20.90 -29.17
C ALA A 222 -2.78 -20.50 -29.68
N SER A 223 -3.16 -19.21 -29.61
CA SER A 223 -4.49 -18.73 -30.06
C SER A 223 -4.48 -18.12 -31.47
N LYS A 224 -3.91 -18.82 -32.46
CA LYS A 224 -3.92 -18.37 -33.87
C LYS A 224 -5.27 -18.51 -34.57
N LEU A 225 -6.30 -19.02 -33.89
CA LEU A 225 -7.65 -19.18 -34.43
C LEU A 225 -8.55 -18.05 -33.89
N HIS A 226 -8.87 -17.07 -34.74
CA HIS A 226 -9.84 -15.98 -34.51
C HIS A 226 -9.63 -15.06 -33.29
N THR A 227 -8.50 -14.35 -33.18
CA THR A 227 -8.39 -13.19 -32.25
C THR A 227 -9.06 -11.95 -32.83
N ASN A 228 -10.16 -11.50 -32.22
CA ASN A 228 -10.82 -10.24 -32.57
C ASN A 228 -9.99 -9.01 -32.07
N ARG A 229 -10.50 -7.80 -32.29
CA ARG A 229 -9.78 -6.57 -31.89
C ARG A 229 -9.62 -6.44 -30.38
N LEU A 230 -10.66 -6.78 -29.62
CA LEU A 230 -10.65 -6.75 -28.16
C LEU A 230 -9.59 -7.70 -27.58
N ASP A 231 -9.44 -8.90 -28.17
CA ASP A 231 -8.43 -9.88 -27.73
C ASP A 231 -7.03 -9.30 -27.80
N LYS A 232 -6.71 -8.64 -28.91
CA LYS A 232 -5.41 -7.97 -29.10
C LYS A 232 -5.21 -6.84 -28.09
N GLN A 233 -6.27 -6.09 -27.78
CA GLN A 233 -6.24 -5.03 -26.76
C GLN A 233 -5.99 -5.60 -25.36
N ILE A 234 -6.68 -6.68 -24.98
CA ILE A 234 -6.49 -7.34 -23.68
C ILE A 234 -5.09 -7.96 -23.59
N LEU A 235 -4.62 -8.64 -24.63
CA LEU A 235 -3.27 -9.19 -24.69
C LEU A 235 -2.20 -8.10 -24.54
N SER A 236 -2.39 -6.93 -25.16
CA SER A 236 -1.50 -5.77 -25.00
C SER A 236 -1.58 -5.17 -23.58
N LEU A 237 -2.79 -5.09 -23.02
CA LEU A 237 -3.03 -4.59 -21.65
C LEU A 237 -2.35 -5.46 -20.59
N MET A 238 -2.34 -6.78 -20.78
CA MET A 238 -1.82 -7.75 -19.81
C MET A 238 -0.44 -8.31 -20.19
N ASP A 239 0.25 -7.76 -21.19
CA ASP A 239 1.55 -8.26 -21.67
C ASP A 239 2.64 -8.13 -20.59
N LEU A 240 3.26 -9.27 -20.24
CA LEU A 240 4.35 -9.35 -19.27
C LEU A 240 5.56 -8.46 -19.62
N GLN A 241 5.79 -8.16 -20.90
CA GLN A 241 6.92 -7.30 -21.30
C GLN A 241 6.82 -5.86 -20.79
N PHE A 242 5.60 -5.38 -20.54
CA PHE A 242 5.35 -4.03 -20.05
C PHE A 242 5.12 -3.99 -18.53
N LEU A 243 5.48 -5.05 -17.80
CA LEU A 243 5.29 -5.11 -16.36
C LEU A 243 5.99 -3.95 -15.62
N SER A 244 7.24 -3.64 -15.97
CA SER A 244 7.97 -2.51 -15.38
C SER A 244 7.31 -1.17 -15.71
N HIS A 245 6.87 -0.98 -16.96
CA HIS A 245 6.20 0.25 -17.42
C HIS A 245 4.89 0.49 -16.67
N ASP A 246 4.05 -0.54 -16.59
CA ASP A 246 2.74 -0.44 -15.96
C ASP A 246 2.89 -0.25 -14.44
N THR A 247 3.84 -0.97 -13.82
CA THR A 247 4.19 -0.80 -12.40
C THR A 247 4.66 0.62 -12.11
N PHE A 248 5.61 1.13 -12.89
CA PHE A 248 6.10 2.50 -12.76
C PHE A 248 4.97 3.52 -12.89
N SER A 249 4.11 3.35 -13.90
CA SER A 249 3.03 4.29 -14.19
C SER A 249 2.06 4.41 -13.02
N VAL A 250 1.60 3.28 -12.50
CA VAL A 250 0.67 3.26 -11.36
C VAL A 250 1.35 3.71 -10.07
N PHE A 251 2.60 3.28 -9.83
CA PHE A 251 3.39 3.76 -8.70
C PHE A 251 3.55 5.28 -8.74
N ASN A 252 3.91 5.85 -9.88
CA ASN A 252 4.09 7.29 -10.04
C ASN A 252 2.79 8.06 -9.79
N ILE A 253 1.65 7.58 -10.30
CA ILE A 253 0.34 8.19 -10.07
C ILE A 253 -0.03 8.16 -8.59
N MET A 254 0.13 7.00 -7.93
CA MET A 254 -0.24 6.81 -6.52
C MET A 254 0.70 7.55 -5.55
N MET A 255 2.00 7.63 -5.88
CA MET A 255 2.99 8.26 -5.01
C MET A 255 2.90 9.77 -4.95
N LYS A 256 2.41 10.45 -5.99
CA LYS A 256 2.24 11.92 -5.98
C LYS A 256 1.53 12.47 -4.72
N PRO A 257 0.29 12.05 -4.40
CA PRO A 257 -0.41 12.52 -3.19
C PRO A 257 0.24 12.01 -1.90
N ILE A 258 0.79 10.79 -1.89
CA ILE A 258 1.49 10.22 -0.74
C ILE A 258 2.71 11.05 -0.37
N MET A 259 3.56 11.37 -1.36
CA MET A 259 4.77 12.16 -1.16
C MET A 259 4.42 13.56 -0.64
N ALA A 260 3.42 14.19 -1.26
CA ALA A 260 2.95 15.52 -0.89
C ALA A 260 2.46 15.57 0.57
N LYS A 261 1.74 14.55 1.03
CA LYS A 261 1.11 14.54 2.36
C LYS A 261 1.99 13.95 3.47
N TYR A 262 2.81 12.95 3.19
CA TYR A 262 3.39 12.10 4.25
C TYR A 262 4.91 12.11 4.32
N TYR A 263 5.61 12.55 3.28
CA TYR A 263 7.09 12.53 3.27
C TYR A 263 7.71 13.85 3.71
N SER A 264 7.06 14.99 3.45
CA SER A 264 7.43 16.27 4.07
C SER A 264 7.06 16.28 5.55
N GLU A 265 7.98 16.71 6.42
CA GLU A 265 7.73 16.81 7.87
C GLU A 265 6.56 17.75 8.19
N SER A 266 6.47 18.89 7.49
CA SER A 266 5.42 19.87 7.70
C SER A 266 4.05 19.35 7.26
N ALA A 267 3.99 18.66 6.12
CA ALA A 267 2.75 18.07 5.61
C ALA A 267 2.29 16.92 6.52
N LEU A 268 3.21 16.03 6.93
CA LEU A 268 2.89 14.93 7.83
C LEU A 268 2.39 15.44 9.19
N LEU A 269 3.00 16.51 9.71
CA LEU A 269 2.53 17.18 10.93
C LEU A 269 1.10 17.72 10.74
N GLN A 270 0.82 18.36 9.61
CA GLN A 270 -0.53 18.84 9.29
C GLN A 270 -1.54 17.69 9.24
N GLU A 271 -1.24 16.61 8.53
CA GLU A 271 -2.11 15.42 8.44
C GLU A 271 -2.33 14.77 9.80
N THR A 272 -1.30 14.72 10.65
CA THR A 272 -1.39 14.21 12.02
C THR A 272 -2.30 15.09 12.89
N ILE A 273 -2.16 16.42 12.81
CA ILE A 273 -3.03 17.35 13.53
C ILE A 273 -4.48 17.20 13.06
N MET A 274 -4.69 17.11 11.74
CA MET A 274 -6.04 16.91 11.18
C MET A 274 -6.64 15.57 11.63
N PHE A 275 -5.83 14.51 11.73
CA PHE A 275 -6.27 13.24 12.29
C PHE A 275 -6.67 13.37 13.77
N ASP A 276 -5.83 14.01 14.59
CA ASP A 276 -6.10 14.22 16.02
C ASP A 276 -7.37 15.04 16.26
N LEU A 277 -7.65 16.04 15.42
CA LEU A 277 -8.90 16.81 15.47
C LEU A 277 -10.12 15.94 15.17
N LYS A 278 -10.04 15.08 14.15
CA LYS A 278 -11.11 14.13 13.81
C LYS A 278 -11.31 13.08 14.91
N LEU A 279 -10.22 12.60 15.51
CA LEU A 279 -10.28 11.69 16.65
C LEU A 279 -10.95 12.37 17.85
N HIS A 280 -10.61 13.63 18.15
CA HIS A 280 -11.28 14.40 19.19
C HIS A 280 -12.78 14.56 18.92
N GLN A 281 -13.16 14.90 17.68
CA GLN A 281 -14.58 15.06 17.31
C GLN A 281 -15.36 13.75 17.44
N SER A 282 -14.81 12.64 16.94
CA SER A 282 -15.53 11.36 16.86
C SER A 282 -15.40 10.48 18.10
N ASP A 283 -14.29 10.55 18.85
CA ASP A 283 -14.05 9.80 20.08
C ASP A 283 -13.16 10.58 21.07
N LYS A 284 -13.77 11.54 21.77
CA LYS A 284 -13.09 12.36 22.80
C LYS A 284 -12.38 11.52 23.86
N PHE A 285 -12.94 10.37 24.23
CA PHE A 285 -12.33 9.49 25.23
C PHE A 285 -10.98 8.96 24.74
N LEU A 286 -10.94 8.38 23.53
CA LEU A 286 -9.68 7.90 22.95
C LEU A 286 -8.69 9.06 22.77
N TYR A 287 -9.15 10.21 22.27
CA TYR A 287 -8.28 11.38 22.16
C TYR A 287 -7.58 11.73 23.48
N HIS A 288 -8.33 11.85 24.58
CA HIS A 288 -7.76 12.16 25.89
C HIS A 288 -6.92 11.01 26.46
N LEU A 289 -7.24 9.76 26.15
CA LEU A 289 -6.41 8.61 26.49
C LEU A 289 -5.00 8.75 25.86
N PHE A 290 -4.93 9.08 24.57
CA PHE A 290 -3.68 9.31 23.86
C PHE A 290 -2.89 10.51 24.40
N LYS A 291 -3.57 11.65 24.63
CA LYS A 291 -2.88 12.88 25.05
C LYS A 291 -2.48 12.89 26.52
N ASN A 292 -3.28 12.32 27.41
CA ASN A 292 -3.12 12.52 28.86
C ASN A 292 -2.53 11.30 29.55
N LYS A 293 -3.07 10.10 29.27
CA LYS A 293 -2.58 8.84 29.83
C LYS A 293 -1.28 8.44 29.16
N PHE A 294 -1.28 8.31 27.84
CA PHE A 294 -0.09 7.88 27.11
C PHE A 294 0.90 9.02 26.88
N ARG A 295 0.42 10.26 26.69
CA ARG A 295 1.24 11.38 26.19
C ARG A 295 1.98 11.00 24.90
N LEU A 296 1.31 10.25 24.04
CA LEU A 296 1.88 9.74 22.81
C LEU A 296 1.61 10.74 21.68
N ASP A 297 2.67 11.17 21.00
CA ASP A 297 2.56 11.95 19.77
C ASP A 297 2.07 11.02 18.65
N SER A 298 0.90 11.32 18.10
CA SER A 298 0.26 10.53 17.06
C SER A 298 1.16 10.34 15.83
N ARG A 299 2.04 11.31 15.55
CA ARG A 299 3.00 11.27 14.44
C ARG A 299 3.93 10.06 14.50
N ILE A 300 4.32 9.60 15.69
CA ILE A 300 5.31 8.53 15.88
C ILE A 300 4.83 7.22 15.25
N TRP A 301 3.54 6.91 15.36
CA TRP A 301 2.97 5.67 14.83
C TRP A 301 2.23 5.92 13.50
N LEU A 302 1.55 7.06 13.33
CA LEU A 302 0.84 7.40 12.09
C LEU A 302 1.77 7.54 10.89
N MET A 303 3.02 7.97 11.10
CA MET A 303 3.97 8.12 9.98
C MET A 303 4.12 6.82 9.19
N ARG A 304 4.17 5.67 9.87
CA ARG A 304 4.31 4.36 9.23
C ARG A 304 3.00 3.95 8.56
N TYR A 305 1.88 4.11 9.26
CA TYR A 305 0.54 3.79 8.76
C TYR A 305 0.23 4.54 7.46
N PHE A 306 0.54 5.84 7.44
CA PHE A 306 0.30 6.71 6.30
C PHE A 306 1.28 6.48 5.16
N ARG A 307 2.58 6.37 5.45
CA ARG A 307 3.60 6.18 4.40
C ARG A 307 3.50 4.83 3.73
N LEU A 308 3.12 3.77 4.45
CA LEU A 308 3.01 2.41 3.93
C LEU A 308 1.57 1.98 3.63
N LEU A 309 0.60 2.90 3.71
CA LEU A 309 -0.82 2.64 3.45
C LEU A 309 -1.33 1.36 4.15
N LEU A 310 -0.94 1.21 5.41
CA LEU A 310 -1.27 0.09 6.31
C LEU A 310 -0.68 -1.28 5.93
N ILE A 311 0.25 -1.39 4.98
CA ILE A 311 0.85 -2.68 4.58
C ILE A 311 1.38 -3.48 5.78
N ARG A 312 2.10 -2.81 6.69
CA ARG A 312 2.73 -3.46 7.85
C ARG A 312 1.73 -3.82 8.96
N GLU A 313 0.59 -3.14 8.98
CA GLU A 313 -0.40 -3.20 10.03
C GLU A 313 -1.45 -4.26 9.76
N ILE A 314 -1.82 -4.47 8.49
CA ILE A 314 -2.88 -5.41 8.11
C ILE A 314 -2.39 -6.58 7.25
N GLY A 315 -1.13 -6.54 6.80
CA GLY A 315 -0.51 -7.56 5.96
C GLY A 315 -0.96 -7.52 4.49
N LEU A 316 -0.16 -8.10 3.60
CA LEU A 316 -0.31 -7.93 2.14
C LEU A 316 -1.68 -8.33 1.59
N VAL A 317 -2.24 -9.45 2.06
CA VAL A 317 -3.52 -9.97 1.57
C VAL A 317 -4.66 -8.99 1.88
N GLN A 318 -4.67 -8.41 3.07
CA GLN A 318 -5.68 -7.42 3.44
C GLN A 318 -5.40 -6.07 2.79
N SER A 319 -4.13 -5.70 2.59
CA SER A 319 -3.73 -4.48 1.90
C SER A 319 -4.17 -4.46 0.45
N VAL A 320 -3.98 -5.54 -0.34
CA VAL A 320 -4.47 -5.55 -1.73
C VAL A 320 -6.00 -5.41 -1.80
N ARG A 321 -6.73 -6.06 -0.89
CA ARG A 321 -8.19 -5.90 -0.77
C ARG A 321 -8.53 -4.45 -0.42
N LEU A 322 -7.84 -3.84 0.53
CA LEU A 322 -8.10 -2.46 0.91
C LEU A 322 -7.82 -1.50 -0.26
N TRP A 323 -6.71 -1.69 -0.95
CA TRP A 323 -6.27 -0.85 -2.04
C TRP A 323 -7.18 -0.93 -3.26
N ASP A 324 -7.81 -2.08 -3.54
CA ASP A 324 -8.88 -2.19 -4.54
C ASP A 324 -9.94 -1.09 -4.33
N ARG A 325 -10.33 -0.88 -3.06
CA ARG A 325 -11.37 0.09 -2.69
C ARG A 325 -10.84 1.52 -2.58
N LEU A 326 -9.60 1.71 -2.12
CA LEU A 326 -8.98 3.05 -2.11
C LEU A 326 -8.86 3.62 -3.52
N ILE A 327 -8.41 2.80 -4.47
CA ILE A 327 -8.30 3.15 -5.89
C ILE A 327 -9.68 3.44 -6.47
N ALA A 328 -10.67 2.58 -6.22
CA ALA A 328 -12.03 2.77 -6.71
C ALA A 328 -12.70 4.03 -6.15
N PHE A 329 -12.57 4.26 -4.84
CA PHE A 329 -13.09 5.47 -4.21
C PHE A 329 -12.44 6.73 -4.79
N SER A 330 -11.11 6.75 -4.86
CA SER A 330 -10.38 7.89 -5.40
C SER A 330 -10.75 8.19 -6.85
N PHE A 331 -10.98 7.15 -7.66
CA PHE A 331 -11.46 7.29 -9.03
C PHE A 331 -12.84 7.95 -9.09
N LEU A 332 -13.75 7.57 -8.20
CA LEU A 332 -15.14 8.06 -8.13
C LEU A 332 -15.26 9.48 -7.57
N GLU A 333 -14.38 9.88 -6.65
CA GLU A 333 -14.38 11.25 -6.09
C GLU A 333 -14.07 12.30 -7.15
N ASP A 334 -13.10 12.02 -8.01
CA ASP A 334 -12.75 12.92 -9.12
C ASP A 334 -12.38 12.09 -10.36
N PRO A 335 -13.37 11.75 -11.20
CA PRO A 335 -13.15 10.98 -12.43
C PRO A 335 -12.28 11.69 -13.46
N PHE A 336 -12.19 13.03 -13.39
CA PHE A 336 -11.57 13.87 -14.42
C PHE A 336 -10.14 14.30 -14.06
N LYS A 337 -9.77 14.24 -12.78
CA LYS A 337 -8.41 14.51 -12.33
C LYS A 337 -7.46 13.38 -12.69
N ALA A 338 -6.33 13.74 -13.30
CA ALA A 338 -5.31 12.80 -13.75
C ALA A 338 -4.65 12.04 -12.59
N ASP A 339 -4.45 12.70 -11.44
CA ASP A 339 -3.84 12.09 -10.25
C ASP A 339 -4.89 11.39 -9.39
N LEU A 340 -4.54 10.21 -8.88
CA LEU A 340 -5.39 9.38 -8.03
C LEU A 340 -5.00 9.57 -6.56
N ASP A 341 -5.78 10.37 -5.81
CA ASP A 341 -5.58 10.56 -4.37
C ASP A 341 -6.13 9.37 -3.56
N ILE A 342 -5.31 8.33 -3.40
CA ILE A 342 -5.68 7.12 -2.64
C ILE A 342 -5.63 7.32 -1.12
N THR A 343 -5.22 8.50 -0.64
CA THR A 343 -5.03 8.75 0.79
C THR A 343 -6.30 9.26 1.47
N LEU A 344 -7.35 9.57 0.71
CA LEU A 344 -8.58 10.22 1.19
C LEU A 344 -9.27 9.50 2.35
N LEU A 345 -9.41 8.17 2.25
CA LEU A 345 -10.08 7.37 3.28
C LEU A 345 -9.16 6.95 4.44
N LEU A 346 -7.85 7.12 4.28
CA LEU A 346 -6.87 6.56 5.21
C LEU A 346 -7.04 7.02 6.66
N PRO A 347 -7.26 8.33 6.96
CA PRO A 347 -7.49 8.79 8.33
C PRO A 347 -8.72 8.13 8.98
N TYR A 348 -9.80 7.94 8.22
CA TYR A 348 -11.06 7.38 8.71
C TYR A 348 -10.97 5.87 8.92
N ILE A 349 -10.23 5.16 8.06
CA ILE A 349 -9.89 3.75 8.27
C ILE A 349 -9.11 3.60 9.59
N VAL A 350 -8.14 4.48 9.85
CA VAL A 350 -7.37 4.46 11.10
C VAL A 350 -8.25 4.73 12.33
N LEU A 351 -9.22 5.65 12.26
CA LEU A 351 -10.19 5.86 13.35
C LEU A 351 -11.00 4.59 13.65
N ILE A 352 -11.46 3.89 12.61
CA ILE A 352 -12.17 2.62 12.76
C ILE A 352 -11.24 1.57 13.38
N MET A 353 -10.00 1.47 12.92
CA MET A 353 -9.01 0.54 13.48
C MET A 353 -8.76 0.79 14.97
N LEU A 354 -8.55 2.06 15.38
CA LEU A 354 -8.41 2.41 16.80
C LEU A 354 -9.64 2.00 17.62
N SER A 355 -10.84 2.16 17.04
CA SER A 355 -12.10 1.78 17.70
C SER A 355 -12.20 0.26 17.90
N ILE A 356 -11.69 -0.54 16.97
CA ILE A 356 -11.68 -1.99 17.09
C ILE A 356 -10.81 -2.46 18.26
N ILE A 357 -9.64 -1.84 18.47
CA ILE A 357 -8.72 -2.19 19.57
C ILE A 357 -8.93 -1.35 20.84
N LYS A 358 -9.99 -0.53 20.90
CA LYS A 358 -10.26 0.43 21.98
C LYS A 358 -10.22 -0.21 23.37
N LYS A 359 -10.81 -1.39 23.54
CA LYS A 359 -10.81 -2.12 24.83
C LYS A 359 -9.40 -2.41 25.34
N ARG A 360 -8.47 -2.75 24.44
CA ARG A 360 -7.07 -3.03 24.79
C ARG A 360 -6.32 -1.76 25.12
N LEU A 361 -6.48 -0.72 24.29
CA LEU A 361 -5.88 0.59 24.55
C LEU A 361 -6.28 1.12 25.94
N ILE A 362 -7.53 0.95 26.35
CA ILE A 362 -8.01 1.42 27.66
C ILE A 362 -7.19 0.87 28.83
N ILE A 363 -6.85 -0.42 28.80
CA ILE A 363 -6.09 -1.10 29.86
C ILE A 363 -4.58 -0.91 29.72
N SER A 364 -4.07 -0.70 28.51
CA SER A 364 -2.65 -0.49 28.23
C SER A 364 -2.05 0.70 28.98
N ASP A 365 -0.75 0.64 29.27
CA ASP A 365 0.06 1.82 29.59
C ASP A 365 0.67 2.45 28.32
N TYR A 366 1.63 3.37 28.46
CA TYR A 366 2.31 3.98 27.31
C TYR A 366 3.06 2.95 26.44
N GLY A 367 3.79 2.03 27.06
CA GLY A 367 4.62 1.05 26.36
C GLY A 367 3.75 0.02 25.63
N ASP A 368 2.74 -0.51 26.33
CA ASP A 368 1.78 -1.45 25.78
C ASP A 368 0.99 -0.84 24.62
N ALA A 369 0.54 0.41 24.75
CA ALA A 369 -0.22 1.08 23.71
C ALA A 369 0.64 1.33 22.46
N LEU A 370 1.88 1.79 22.63
CA LEU A 370 2.81 1.98 21.51
C LEU A 370 3.12 0.65 20.83
N TYR A 371 3.37 -0.41 21.61
CA TYR A 371 3.58 -1.75 21.08
C TYR A 371 2.37 -2.24 20.27
N LEU A 372 1.16 -2.10 20.83
CA LEU A 372 -0.09 -2.49 20.18
C LEU A 372 -0.34 -1.75 18.85
N LEU A 373 0.06 -0.48 18.76
CA LEU A 373 -0.04 0.30 17.53
C LEU A 373 1.06 -0.10 16.53
N LEU A 374 2.28 -0.35 16.99
CA LEU A 374 3.35 -0.78 16.10
C LEU A 374 3.21 -2.23 15.63
N HIS A 375 2.43 -3.04 16.36
CA HIS A 375 2.13 -4.44 16.09
C HIS A 375 0.61 -4.67 16.15
N TYR A 376 -0.12 -4.04 15.25
CA TYR A 376 -1.58 -4.12 15.23
C TYR A 376 -2.02 -5.60 15.17
N PRO A 377 -2.92 -6.06 16.07
CA PRO A 377 -3.16 -7.49 16.30
C PRO A 377 -4.15 -8.06 15.28
N VAL A 378 -3.79 -8.12 13.99
CA VAL A 378 -4.65 -8.73 12.96
C VAL A 378 -4.51 -10.25 12.97
N LYS A 379 -5.62 -10.97 12.81
CA LYS A 379 -5.59 -12.39 12.44
C LYS A 379 -4.95 -12.51 11.08
N ASN A 380 -3.67 -12.88 11.06
CA ASN A 380 -3.04 -13.36 9.84
C ASN A 380 -3.72 -14.67 9.50
N ASP A 381 -4.53 -14.68 8.43
CA ASP A 381 -5.10 -15.90 7.88
C ASP A 381 -3.94 -16.77 7.33
N ALA A 382 -3.21 -17.44 8.24
CA ALA A 382 -2.00 -18.22 7.96
C ALA A 382 -2.25 -19.45 7.07
N CYS A 383 -3.51 -19.68 6.65
CA CYS A 383 -3.94 -20.84 5.89
C CYS A 383 -4.75 -20.49 4.65
N ILE A 384 -4.60 -19.29 4.10
CA ILE A 384 -5.00 -19.08 2.72
C ILE A 384 -3.80 -19.43 1.84
N HIS A 385 -3.86 -20.59 1.19
CA HIS A 385 -2.88 -21.07 0.21
C HIS A 385 -2.37 -19.91 -0.66
N PRO A 386 -1.10 -19.96 -1.15
CA PRO A 386 -0.57 -19.03 -2.17
C PRO A 386 -1.53 -18.78 -3.34
N SER A 387 -2.52 -19.67 -3.53
CA SER A 387 -3.62 -19.57 -4.47
C SER A 387 -4.61 -18.40 -4.30
N VAL A 388 -4.47 -17.49 -3.32
CA VAL A 388 -5.38 -16.33 -3.16
C VAL A 388 -4.75 -14.98 -3.50
N ILE A 389 -3.43 -14.86 -3.46
CA ILE A 389 -2.75 -13.89 -4.34
C ILE A 389 -2.74 -14.47 -5.77
N CYS A 390 -2.63 -15.79 -5.90
CA CYS A 390 -2.61 -16.50 -7.18
C CYS A 390 -3.86 -17.35 -7.42
N LYS A 391 -4.97 -16.82 -7.92
CA LYS A 391 -5.86 -17.72 -8.68
C LYS A 391 -5.23 -18.02 -10.03
N ASP A 392 -4.35 -19.03 -9.98
CA ASP A 392 -3.81 -19.87 -11.05
C ASP A 392 -3.35 -19.12 -12.30
N SER A 393 -2.02 -18.98 -12.49
CA SER A 393 -1.30 -19.53 -13.66
C SER A 393 0.12 -18.95 -13.82
N ILE A 394 1.07 -19.84 -14.16
CA ILE A 394 2.39 -19.59 -14.80
C ILE A 394 3.48 -19.11 -13.82
N ILE A 395 4.48 -19.91 -13.44
CA ILE A 395 5.49 -20.52 -14.31
C ILE A 395 5.73 -21.99 -13.86
N LEU A 396 5.13 -22.94 -14.58
CA LEU A 396 5.92 -24.09 -15.00
C LEU A 396 6.84 -23.50 -16.08
N ILE A 397 8.10 -23.23 -15.74
CA ILE A 397 9.15 -23.34 -16.74
C ILE A 397 9.10 -24.83 -17.01
N ASN A 398 8.70 -25.18 -18.23
CA ASN A 398 9.04 -26.47 -18.77
C ASN A 398 10.55 -26.63 -18.52
N ASN A 399 10.91 -27.51 -17.59
CA ASN A 399 11.96 -28.48 -17.89
C ASN A 399 11.35 -29.42 -18.93
N ASP A 400 11.18 -28.92 -20.16
CA ASP A 400 11.25 -29.79 -21.31
C ASP A 400 12.74 -29.77 -21.64
N ASP A 401 13.44 -30.73 -21.03
CA ASP A 401 14.62 -31.32 -21.62
C ASP A 401 14.14 -32.00 -22.92
N SER A 402 13.90 -31.20 -23.96
CA SER A 402 14.07 -31.67 -25.33
C SER A 402 15.49 -31.28 -25.70
N GLU A 403 16.37 -32.27 -25.57
CA GLU A 403 17.66 -32.35 -26.24
C GLU A 403 17.50 -31.90 -27.70
N ASP A 404 17.88 -30.67 -28.00
CA ASP A 404 18.35 -30.30 -29.32
C ASP A 404 19.73 -29.67 -29.08
N GLU A 405 20.74 -30.42 -29.51
CA GLU A 405 22.15 -30.05 -29.49
C GLU A 405 22.40 -28.76 -30.31
N ASP A 406 23.54 -28.13 -30.02
CA ASP A 406 24.15 -26.96 -30.70
C ASP A 406 23.69 -25.56 -30.24
N ASP A 407 24.30 -25.06 -29.15
CA ASP A 407 25.36 -24.05 -29.27
C ASP A 407 25.92 -23.63 -27.89
N LYS A 408 27.25 -23.47 -27.82
CA LYS A 408 28.06 -23.36 -26.60
C LYS A 408 27.89 -22.04 -25.84
N ALA A 409 27.57 -22.12 -24.54
CA ALA A 409 27.84 -21.09 -23.52
C ALA A 409 28.52 -21.72 -22.28
N PRO A 410 29.44 -21.02 -21.59
CA PRO A 410 30.35 -21.63 -20.62
C PRO A 410 29.69 -21.95 -19.27
N GLN A 411 30.11 -23.09 -18.71
CA GLN A 411 29.66 -23.68 -17.44
C GLN A 411 29.96 -22.77 -16.24
N TYR A 412 28.91 -22.40 -15.49
CA TYR A 412 29.05 -21.99 -14.09
C TYR A 412 28.90 -23.21 -13.20
N VAL A 413 29.94 -23.47 -12.42
CA VAL A 413 30.02 -24.50 -11.39
C VAL A 413 29.07 -24.13 -10.25
N THR A 414 28.00 -24.91 -10.07
CA THR A 414 27.15 -24.84 -8.88
C THR A 414 27.90 -25.43 -7.70
N ASN A 415 28.45 -24.57 -6.82
CA ASN A 415 28.86 -25.00 -5.50
C ASN A 415 27.60 -25.10 -4.61
N ASP A 416 27.09 -26.32 -4.47
CA ASP A 416 26.20 -26.72 -3.39
C ASP A 416 26.96 -26.60 -2.05
N CYS A 417 26.86 -25.46 -1.38
CA CYS A 417 27.09 -25.29 0.06
C CYS A 417 26.52 -23.92 0.50
N ASP A 418 25.89 -23.86 1.68
CA ASP A 418 25.46 -22.67 2.44
C ASP A 418 24.01 -22.12 2.38
N PHE A 419 23.01 -22.87 1.88
CA PHE A 419 21.61 -22.43 2.04
C PHE A 419 20.97 -22.74 3.41
N THR A 420 21.53 -23.64 4.20
CA THR A 420 21.01 -24.00 5.54
C THR A 420 21.34 -22.96 6.63
N TYR A 421 22.33 -22.10 6.42
CA TYR A 421 22.79 -21.15 7.44
C TYR A 421 21.89 -19.89 7.52
N ILE A 422 21.35 -19.44 6.39
CA ILE A 422 20.45 -18.28 6.32
C ILE A 422 19.09 -18.62 6.95
N GLU A 423 18.56 -19.83 6.69
CA GLU A 423 17.32 -20.32 7.29
C GLU A 423 17.43 -20.47 8.82
N GLN A 424 18.56 -20.96 9.32
CA GLN A 424 18.80 -21.11 10.76
C GLN A 424 18.95 -19.76 11.47
N ASN A 425 19.59 -18.76 10.86
CA ASN A 425 19.69 -17.42 11.46
C ASN A 425 18.34 -16.68 11.48
N HIS A 426 17.50 -16.87 10.46
CA HIS A 426 16.15 -16.29 10.41
C HIS A 426 15.16 -16.98 11.38
N GLN A 427 15.41 -18.24 11.75
CA GLN A 427 14.71 -18.91 12.86
C GLN A 427 15.25 -18.46 14.23
N ARG A 428 16.57 -18.24 14.37
CA ARG A 428 17.17 -17.75 15.63
C ARG A 428 16.75 -16.33 16.00
N GLN A 429 16.58 -15.42 15.03
CA GLN A 429 15.99 -14.10 15.30
C GLN A 429 14.56 -14.23 15.85
N ARG A 430 13.73 -15.09 15.24
CA ARG A 430 12.37 -15.37 15.72
C ARG A 430 12.32 -16.03 17.11
N LEU A 431 13.24 -16.94 17.41
CA LEU A 431 13.33 -17.58 18.73
C LEU A 431 13.91 -16.63 19.79
N SER A 432 14.82 -15.73 19.44
CA SER A 432 15.38 -14.75 20.39
C SER A 432 14.38 -13.67 20.81
N GLU A 433 13.40 -13.36 19.96
CA GLU A 433 12.29 -12.45 20.27
C GLU A 433 11.18 -13.15 21.07
N SER A 434 10.92 -14.45 20.86
CA SER A 434 9.92 -15.19 21.65
C SER A 434 10.44 -15.65 23.03
N SER A 435 11.77 -15.74 23.22
CA SER A 435 12.36 -16.26 24.47
C SER A 435 12.55 -15.21 25.57
N ARG A 436 12.16 -13.96 25.35
CA ARG A 436 12.18 -12.90 26.39
C ARG A 436 10.85 -12.74 27.15
N SER A 437 9.85 -13.55 26.83
CA SER A 437 8.55 -13.55 27.51
C SER A 437 8.05 -14.98 27.75
N SER A 438 8.73 -15.75 28.60
CA SER A 438 8.13 -16.97 29.17
C SER A 438 8.91 -17.45 30.38
N ASP A 439 8.59 -16.85 31.53
CA ASP A 439 8.58 -17.58 32.78
C ASP A 439 7.36 -17.03 33.53
N HIS A 440 6.20 -17.68 33.38
CA HIS A 440 5.09 -17.74 34.34
C HIS A 440 4.12 -18.82 33.83
N SER A 441 4.18 -20.00 34.44
CA SER A 441 3.28 -21.12 34.22
C SER A 441 1.87 -20.80 34.72
N GLY A 442 0.87 -20.74 33.82
CA GLY A 442 -0.52 -20.57 34.19
C GLY A 442 -1.47 -20.82 33.01
N SER A 443 -2.14 -21.97 33.04
CA SER A 443 -3.40 -22.36 32.35
C SER A 443 -3.78 -21.67 31.02
N ASP A 444 -3.70 -22.44 29.93
CA ASP A 444 -4.23 -22.16 28.59
C ASP A 444 -5.74 -21.85 28.56
N ALA A 445 -6.10 -20.57 28.59
CA ALA A 445 -7.48 -20.11 28.32
C ALA A 445 -7.61 -18.76 27.57
N ASP A 446 -6.52 -18.15 27.08
CA ASP A 446 -6.55 -16.79 26.48
C ASP A 446 -6.19 -16.72 24.97
N SER A 447 -6.16 -17.84 24.25
CA SER A 447 -5.62 -17.91 22.89
C SER A 447 -6.56 -17.42 21.75
N ASP A 448 -7.32 -16.34 21.94
CA ASP A 448 -8.09 -15.71 20.84
C ASP A 448 -7.83 -14.19 20.75
N GLU A 449 -6.55 -13.80 20.88
CA GLU A 449 -6.08 -12.41 20.95
C GLU A 449 -6.00 -11.67 19.59
N ASN A 450 -6.25 -12.28 18.45
CA ASN A 450 -6.14 -11.57 17.17
C ASN A 450 -7.50 -11.07 16.66
N VAL A 451 -7.52 -9.92 15.99
CA VAL A 451 -8.71 -9.25 15.46
C VAL A 451 -8.91 -9.60 13.98
N GLN A 452 -10.13 -10.01 13.61
CA GLN A 452 -10.50 -10.14 12.19
C GLN A 452 -10.91 -8.79 11.61
N LEU A 453 -10.26 -8.37 10.52
CA LEU A 453 -10.63 -7.15 9.80
C LEU A 453 -11.58 -7.45 8.63
N HIS A 454 -12.79 -6.88 8.70
CA HIS A 454 -13.77 -6.93 7.61
C HIS A 454 -13.61 -5.73 6.67
N ILE A 455 -12.66 -5.81 5.73
CA ILE A 455 -12.28 -4.69 4.84
C ILE A 455 -13.49 -4.05 4.14
N ASN A 456 -14.44 -4.85 3.64
CA ASN A 456 -15.68 -4.33 3.04
C ASN A 456 -16.44 -3.37 3.97
N LYS A 457 -16.66 -3.79 5.21
CA LYS A 457 -17.40 -3.01 6.20
C LYS A 457 -16.61 -1.76 6.60
N ILE A 458 -15.31 -1.94 6.87
CA ILE A 458 -14.41 -0.85 7.25
C ILE A 458 -14.37 0.24 6.17
N THR A 459 -14.19 -0.14 4.90
CA THR A 459 -14.13 0.85 3.82
C THR A 459 -15.48 1.54 3.60
N ARG A 460 -16.59 0.80 3.62
CA ARG A 460 -17.93 1.39 3.50
C ARG A 460 -18.18 2.43 4.60
N ASP A 461 -17.86 2.07 5.83
CA ASP A 461 -18.07 2.94 6.98
C ASP A 461 -17.07 4.13 6.97
N ALA A 462 -15.84 3.94 6.47
CA ALA A 462 -14.89 5.03 6.24
C ALA A 462 -15.36 6.03 5.18
N VAL A 463 -16.04 5.57 4.12
CA VAL A 463 -16.67 6.45 3.13
C VAL A 463 -17.77 7.30 3.78
N LEU A 464 -18.59 6.71 4.65
CA LEU A 464 -19.60 7.46 5.40
C LEU A 464 -18.94 8.55 6.26
N LEU A 465 -17.92 8.20 7.04
CA LEU A 465 -17.18 9.16 7.87
C LEU A 465 -16.50 10.26 7.04
N TYR A 466 -15.97 9.94 5.86
CA TYR A 466 -15.35 10.90 4.95
C TYR A 466 -16.35 11.95 4.45
N ARG A 467 -17.61 11.55 4.22
CA ARG A 467 -18.67 12.43 3.70
C ARG A 467 -19.35 13.29 4.77
N MET A 468 -19.15 12.99 6.05
CA MET A 468 -19.74 13.73 7.16
C MET A 468 -19.09 15.10 7.33
N ASN A 469 -19.89 16.12 7.66
CA ASN A 469 -19.38 17.37 8.19
C ASN A 469 -18.98 17.24 9.68
N ASP A 470 -18.36 18.27 10.26
CA ASP A 470 -17.88 18.25 11.64
C ASP A 470 -18.96 17.89 12.67
N SER A 471 -20.20 18.40 12.49
CA SER A 471 -21.31 18.13 13.42
C SER A 471 -21.85 16.71 13.28
N GLU A 472 -21.92 16.20 12.05
CA GLU A 472 -22.32 14.81 11.78
C GLU A 472 -21.27 13.83 12.28
N LEU A 473 -19.98 14.18 12.16
CA LEU A 473 -18.88 13.37 12.65
C LEU A 473 -18.90 13.24 14.19
N GLU A 474 -19.18 14.34 14.92
CA GLU A 474 -19.32 14.30 16.38
C GLU A 474 -20.53 13.48 16.82
N ALA A 475 -21.68 13.60 16.13
CA ALA A 475 -22.91 12.93 16.54
C ALA A 475 -23.02 11.49 16.03
N ASP A 476 -23.02 11.30 14.72
CA ASP A 476 -23.29 10.01 14.07
C ASP A 476 -22.00 9.22 13.80
N GLY A 477 -20.90 9.92 13.49
CA GLY A 477 -19.57 9.31 13.40
C GLY A 477 -19.15 8.66 14.72
N GLY A 478 -19.35 9.35 15.85
CA GLY A 478 -19.11 8.80 17.17
C GLY A 478 -19.89 7.51 17.44
N LYS A 479 -21.21 7.49 17.17
CA LYS A 479 -22.04 6.28 17.31
C LYS A 479 -21.56 5.11 16.44
N LEU A 480 -21.11 5.41 15.23
CA LEU A 480 -20.55 4.41 14.31
C LEU A 480 -19.28 3.79 14.91
N LEU A 481 -18.36 4.59 15.44
CA LEU A 481 -17.13 4.11 16.09
C LEU A 481 -17.42 3.32 17.39
N GLU A 482 -18.40 3.76 18.18
CA GLU A 482 -18.89 3.03 19.36
C GLU A 482 -19.40 1.62 18.98
N ALA A 483 -20.02 1.46 17.80
CA ALA A 483 -20.48 0.15 17.33
C ALA A 483 -19.33 -0.82 17.01
N TYR A 484 -18.14 -0.33 16.64
CA TYR A 484 -16.94 -1.17 16.47
C TYR A 484 -16.34 -1.58 17.81
N SER A 485 -16.28 -0.67 18.77
CA SER A 485 -15.73 -0.95 20.09
C SER A 485 -16.69 -1.70 21.02
N ALA A 486 -18.00 -1.65 20.75
CA ALA A 486 -19.08 -1.99 21.69
C ALA A 486 -18.94 -1.25 23.03
N MET A 487 -18.38 -0.03 23.00
CA MET A 487 -18.20 0.84 24.16
C MET A 487 -18.79 2.21 23.86
N HIS A 488 -19.57 2.75 24.79
CA HIS A 488 -20.25 4.03 24.62
C HIS A 488 -19.60 5.12 25.44
N ASN A 489 -19.30 6.23 24.81
CA ASN A 489 -18.79 7.43 25.44
C ASN A 489 -19.96 8.25 26.00
N GLN A 490 -19.79 8.81 27.19
CA GLN A 490 -20.72 9.75 27.81
C GLN A 490 -19.94 10.88 28.45
N GLU A 491 -20.28 12.10 28.07
CA GLU A 491 -19.81 13.33 28.69
C GLU A 491 -20.89 13.83 29.66
N ASP A 492 -20.54 13.99 30.94
CA ASP A 492 -21.48 14.50 31.93
C ASP A 492 -21.56 16.04 31.92
N LYS A 493 -22.52 16.61 32.65
CA LYS A 493 -22.69 18.08 32.74
C LYS A 493 -21.48 18.82 33.36
N LYS A 494 -20.54 18.08 33.97
CA LYS A 494 -19.31 18.62 34.55
C LYS A 494 -18.11 18.46 33.60
N GLY A 495 -18.33 17.94 32.38
CA GLY A 495 -17.28 17.68 31.38
C GLY A 495 -16.49 16.39 31.63
N ARG A 496 -16.92 15.49 32.53
CA ARG A 496 -16.28 14.18 32.73
C ARG A 496 -16.63 13.28 31.56
N ILE A 497 -15.62 12.68 30.94
CA ILE A 497 -15.82 11.76 29.81
C ILE A 497 -15.64 10.35 30.34
N SER A 498 -16.65 9.51 30.15
CA SER A 498 -16.63 8.11 30.55
C SER A 498 -16.90 7.19 29.38
N THR A 499 -16.36 5.98 29.41
CA THR A 499 -16.61 4.94 28.42
C THR A 499 -16.92 3.62 29.10
N GLY A 500 -17.86 2.84 28.56
CA GLY A 500 -18.25 1.54 29.13
C GLY A 500 -19.10 0.69 28.19
N ALA A 501 -19.16 -0.61 28.46
CA ALA A 501 -20.05 -1.52 27.75
C ALA A 501 -21.50 -1.25 28.19
N LYS A 502 -22.43 -1.03 27.24
CA LYS A 502 -23.86 -0.97 27.60
C LYS A 502 -24.36 -2.37 27.92
N LEU A 503 -24.96 -2.55 29.10
CA LEU A 503 -26.00 -3.56 29.31
C LEU A 503 -27.17 -3.19 28.39
N SER A 504 -27.50 -4.09 27.46
CA SER A 504 -28.53 -3.93 26.43
C SER A 504 -29.87 -3.47 27.01
N SER A 505 -30.30 -2.25 26.66
CA SER A 505 -31.71 -1.94 26.40
C SER A 505 -31.84 -0.58 25.71
N SER A 506 -31.92 -0.55 24.37
CA SER A 506 -32.61 0.55 23.68
C SER A 506 -33.11 0.11 22.30
N PRO A 507 -34.40 0.37 21.96
CA PRO A 507 -35.01 -0.03 20.68
C PRO A 507 -34.50 0.74 19.45
N PHE A 508 -33.65 1.75 19.65
CA PHE A 508 -33.28 2.72 18.61
C PHE A 508 -32.44 2.10 17.47
N ILE A 509 -31.55 1.17 17.79
CA ILE A 509 -30.72 0.49 16.78
C ILE A 509 -31.56 -0.46 15.92
N GLU A 510 -32.62 -1.04 16.49
CA GLU A 510 -33.55 -1.90 15.75
C GLU A 510 -34.37 -1.09 14.72
N GLU A 511 -34.66 0.17 15.02
CA GLU A 511 -35.40 1.06 14.12
C GLU A 511 -34.52 1.62 12.98
N MET A 512 -33.22 1.85 13.24
CA MET A 512 -32.27 2.24 12.20
C MET A 512 -31.91 1.06 11.27
N LEU A 513 -31.85 -0.16 11.79
CA LEU A 513 -31.64 -1.39 11.00
C LEU A 513 -32.90 -1.83 10.23
N LYS A 514 -34.11 -1.52 10.72
CA LYS A 514 -35.38 -1.76 10.01
C LYS A 514 -35.55 -0.89 8.75
N ARG A 515 -34.88 0.27 8.69
CA ARG A 515 -34.86 1.11 7.47
C ARG A 515 -33.93 0.59 6.38
N THR A 516 -33.17 -0.48 6.65
CA THR A 516 -32.21 -1.07 5.70
C THR A 516 -32.30 -2.59 5.66
N SER A 517 -33.50 -3.17 5.62
CA SER A 517 -33.68 -4.56 5.14
C SER A 517 -35.16 -4.91 4.96
N SER A 518 -35.58 -5.00 3.70
CA SER A 518 -36.58 -6.00 3.30
C SER A 518 -35.82 -7.26 2.93
N TRP A 519 -35.60 -8.19 3.88
CA TRP A 519 -35.55 -9.64 3.63
C TRP A 519 -35.53 -10.40 4.95
N SER A 520 -36.53 -11.26 5.09
CA SER A 520 -36.85 -12.11 6.24
C SER A 520 -36.23 -13.51 6.08
N HIS A 521 -35.63 -14.08 7.14
CA HIS A 521 -36.08 -15.31 7.83
C HIS A 521 -35.08 -15.82 8.91
N PRO A 522 -35.51 -16.66 9.87
CA PRO A 522 -34.97 -16.71 11.23
C PRO A 522 -34.10 -17.94 11.54
N GLY A 523 -33.28 -17.83 12.59
CA GLY A 523 -32.59 -18.98 13.19
C GLY A 523 -31.60 -18.61 14.29
N ARG A 524 -32.08 -18.18 15.46
CA ARG A 524 -31.25 -18.00 16.68
C ARG A 524 -30.91 -19.36 17.28
N LYS A 525 -29.62 -19.62 17.52
CA LYS A 525 -29.15 -20.50 18.60
C LYS A 525 -28.16 -19.73 19.47
N ASN A 526 -28.41 -19.78 20.78
CA ASN A 526 -27.75 -18.99 21.82
C ASN A 526 -26.26 -19.33 21.92
N VAL A 527 -25.40 -18.31 21.79
CA VAL A 527 -24.00 -18.36 22.22
C VAL A 527 -23.93 -17.78 23.64
N LYS A 528 -23.44 -18.58 24.60
CA LYS A 528 -23.14 -18.12 25.96
C LYS A 528 -21.99 -17.12 25.89
N ILE A 529 -22.29 -15.87 26.24
CA ILE A 529 -21.29 -14.81 26.43
C ILE A 529 -20.65 -15.03 27.81
N LEU A 530 -19.34 -15.27 27.84
CA LEU A 530 -18.53 -15.20 29.06
C LEU A 530 -18.48 -13.74 29.53
N SER A 531 -19.04 -13.50 30.71
CA SER A 531 -19.06 -12.21 31.40
C SER A 531 -17.76 -11.99 32.17
N THR A 532 -16.95 -11.05 31.71
CA THR A 532 -16.03 -10.29 32.58
C THR A 532 -16.47 -8.84 32.53
N ASP A 533 -16.98 -8.33 33.65
CA ASP A 533 -17.54 -6.99 33.81
C ASP A 533 -16.46 -5.91 33.60
N PHE A 534 -16.44 -5.27 32.43
CA PHE A 534 -15.70 -4.02 32.23
C PHE A 534 -16.48 -2.88 32.89
N GLU A 535 -16.18 -2.61 34.16
CA GLU A 535 -16.71 -1.45 34.88
C GLU A 535 -16.30 -0.14 34.17
N ARG A 536 -17.25 0.78 34.04
CA ARG A 536 -17.16 2.06 33.33
C ARG A 536 -15.89 2.86 33.72
N MET A 537 -15.05 3.21 32.75
CA MET A 537 -13.88 4.08 32.96
C MET A 537 -14.24 5.55 32.78
N THR A 538 -13.66 6.46 33.57
CA THR A 538 -13.95 7.90 33.54
C THR A 538 -12.66 8.70 33.59
N ILE A 539 -12.51 9.68 32.69
CA ILE A 539 -11.47 10.71 32.68
C ILE A 539 -12.05 11.98 33.29
N GLN A 540 -11.35 12.55 34.27
CA GLN A 540 -11.77 13.77 34.95
C GLN A 540 -11.39 15.03 34.15
N PRO A 541 -12.16 16.15 34.22
CA PRO A 541 -11.85 17.41 33.55
C PRO A 541 -10.45 17.95 33.87
N GLU A 542 -9.97 17.75 35.10
CA GLU A 542 -8.63 18.15 35.52
C GLU A 542 -7.53 17.37 34.78
N GLU A 543 -7.83 16.13 34.39
CA GLU A 543 -6.93 15.28 33.60
C GLU A 543 -6.98 15.63 32.11
N MET A 544 -8.01 16.34 31.65
CA MET A 544 -8.15 16.83 30.27
C MET A 544 -7.32 18.07 29.98
N GLN A 545 -6.88 18.80 31.01
CA GLN A 545 -6.04 19.98 30.84
C GLN A 545 -4.56 19.60 30.68
N PRO A 546 -3.83 20.23 29.74
CA PRO A 546 -2.41 19.94 29.55
C PRO A 546 -1.63 20.28 30.83
N LYS A 547 -0.87 19.32 31.36
CA LYS A 547 0.00 19.57 32.51
C LYS A 547 1.05 20.61 32.11
N THR A 548 1.01 21.77 32.76
CA THR A 548 1.89 22.90 32.48
C THR A 548 3.35 22.55 32.82
N ASN A 549 4.10 22.01 31.86
CA ASN A 549 5.55 21.88 31.96
C ASN A 549 6.21 22.71 30.85
N ASN A 550 7.16 23.56 31.22
CA ASN A 550 7.61 24.72 30.44
C ASN A 550 8.17 24.44 29.02
N ARG A 551 8.51 23.19 28.67
CA ARG A 551 8.96 22.83 27.31
C ARG A 551 7.81 22.52 26.34
N ASP A 552 6.65 22.11 26.86
CA ASP A 552 5.45 21.89 26.04
C ASP A 552 4.82 23.22 25.61
N PHE A 553 5.05 24.30 26.36
CA PHE A 553 4.47 25.63 26.09
C PHE A 553 4.85 26.21 24.72
N ASP A 554 6.07 25.97 24.23
CA ASP A 554 6.52 26.42 22.91
C ASP A 554 5.93 25.57 21.79
N ARG A 555 5.77 24.26 22.02
CA ARG A 555 5.10 23.32 21.12
C ARG A 555 3.60 23.63 21.01
N THR A 556 2.94 23.88 22.14
CA THR A 556 1.55 24.33 22.23
C THR A 556 1.35 25.71 21.58
N ARG A 557 2.34 26.60 21.60
CA ARG A 557 2.27 27.89 20.89
C ARG A 557 2.30 27.74 19.37
N LEU A 558 3.15 26.86 18.84
CA LEU A 558 3.18 26.56 17.41
C LEU A 558 1.87 25.88 16.98
N GLU A 559 1.41 24.92 17.77
CA GLU A 559 0.15 24.19 17.56
C GLU A 559 -1.07 25.11 17.64
N MET A 560 -1.14 26.03 18.61
CA MET A 560 -2.19 27.05 18.69
C MET A 560 -2.14 28.06 17.53
N ARG A 561 -0.95 28.42 17.05
CA ARG A 561 -0.81 29.28 15.85
C ARG A 561 -1.27 28.56 14.59
N LEU A 562 -0.98 27.26 14.46
CA LEU A 562 -1.45 26.41 13.38
C LEU A 562 -2.97 26.20 13.45
N GLN A 563 -3.52 25.86 14.63
CA GLN A 563 -4.96 25.75 14.85
C GLN A 563 -5.67 27.06 14.53
N LYS A 564 -5.11 28.21 14.93
CA LYS A 564 -5.66 29.52 14.58
C LYS A 564 -5.64 29.76 13.07
N LYS A 565 -4.52 29.48 12.38
CA LYS A 565 -4.43 29.60 10.92
C LYS A 565 -5.37 28.67 10.18
N VAL A 566 -5.54 27.43 10.64
CA VAL A 566 -6.49 26.47 10.08
C VAL A 566 -7.93 26.94 10.32
N LYS A 567 -8.25 27.42 11.53
CA LYS A 567 -9.57 27.95 11.86
C LYS A 567 -9.91 29.25 11.10
N ASP A 568 -8.91 30.06 10.80
CA ASP A 568 -9.04 31.27 9.96
C ASP A 568 -9.16 30.91 8.47
N ALA A 569 -8.53 29.81 8.02
CA ALA A 569 -8.67 29.28 6.66
C ALA A 569 -10.03 28.59 6.44
N LEU A 570 -10.60 27.95 7.47
CA LEU A 570 -11.93 27.33 7.44
C LEU A 570 -13.09 28.35 7.49
N LYS A 571 -12.79 29.63 7.77
CA LYS A 571 -13.77 30.73 7.81
C LYS A 571 -13.85 31.54 6.51
N LYS A 572 -12.96 31.27 5.55
CA LYS A 572 -13.01 31.81 4.19
C LYS A 572 -13.48 30.73 3.26
#